data_AF-A0A133S7F0-F1
#
_entry.id   AF-A0A133S7F0-F1
#
_cell.length_a   1.000
_cell.length_b   1.000
_cell.length_c   1.000
_cell.angle_alpha   90.00
_cell.angle_beta   90.00
_cell.angle_gamma   90.00
#
_symmetry.space_group_name_H-M   'P 1'
#
loop_
_entity.id
_entity.type
_entity.pdbx_description
1 polymer ?
#
loop_
_entity_poly.entity_id
_entity_poly.type
_entity_poly.pdbx_seq_one_letter_code
_entity_poly.pdbx_strand_id
1 'polypeptide(L)'
;MSEKKLFNFRDKKIGNTIRTHRHNLGDGYKTLEAFVYNRATELFDDDQWISVRHLSNIELGKNTLTIDKLITLADALEVDPMELFEEILLIYRQQEKDLDLPKDI
;
A
#
# COMPACT_ATOMS: atom_id res chain seq x y z
N MET A 1 -25.64 1.09 -4.28
CA MET A 1 -24.30 1.53 -4.73
C MET A 1 -23.60 0.34 -5.37
N SER A 2 -23.14 0.45 -6.62
CA SER A 2 -22.53 -0.67 -7.35
C SER A 2 -21.27 -1.18 -6.65
N GLU A 3 -21.07 -2.50 -6.60
CA GLU A 3 -19.89 -3.16 -6.01
C GLU A 3 -18.58 -2.54 -6.49
N LYS A 4 -18.51 -2.13 -7.77
CA LYS A 4 -17.39 -1.38 -8.37
C LYS A 4 -16.97 -0.12 -7.60
N LYS A 5 -17.91 0.58 -6.96
CA LYS A 5 -17.62 1.81 -6.20
C LYS A 5 -17.01 1.50 -4.83
N LEU A 6 -17.34 0.33 -4.26
CA LEU A 6 -16.87 -0.10 -2.95
C LEU A 6 -15.45 -0.70 -3.01
N PHE A 7 -15.17 -1.56 -4.00
CA PHE A 7 -13.82 -2.09 -4.27
C PHE A 7 -12.80 -0.95 -4.42
N ASN A 8 -13.19 0.12 -5.11
CA ASN A 8 -12.37 1.31 -5.32
C ASN A 8 -12.01 2.03 -4.00
N PHE A 9 -12.84 1.95 -2.95
CA PHE A 9 -12.56 2.63 -1.68
C PHE A 9 -11.53 1.89 -0.82
N ARG A 10 -11.66 0.56 -0.69
CA ARG A 10 -10.72 -0.26 0.07
C ARG A 10 -9.33 -0.22 -0.52
N ASP A 11 -9.23 -0.46 -1.82
CA ASP A 11 -7.93 -0.52 -2.49
C ASP A 11 -7.24 0.85 -2.44
N LYS A 12 -8.02 1.95 -2.52
CA LYS A 12 -7.50 3.31 -2.26
C LYS A 12 -7.04 3.52 -0.82
N LYS A 13 -7.76 3.00 0.17
CA LYS A 13 -7.38 3.11 1.58
C LYS A 13 -6.05 2.37 1.84
N ILE A 14 -5.91 1.16 1.31
CA ILE A 14 -4.64 0.40 1.33
C ILE A 14 -3.52 1.19 0.64
N GLY A 15 -3.76 1.69 -0.57
CA GLY A 15 -2.79 2.50 -1.30
C GLY A 15 -2.37 3.76 -0.54
N ASN A 16 -3.30 4.40 0.18
CA ASN A 16 -3.01 5.54 1.03
C ASN A 16 -2.17 5.16 2.26
N THR A 17 -2.45 4.03 2.92
CA THR A 17 -1.62 3.51 4.02
C THR A 17 -0.17 3.33 3.58
N ILE A 18 0.06 2.70 2.43
CA ILE A 18 1.40 2.51 1.85
C ILE A 18 2.08 3.87 1.58
N ARG A 19 1.37 4.82 1.00
CA ARG A 19 1.88 6.18 0.77
C ARG A 19 2.26 6.87 2.08
N THR A 20 1.44 6.73 3.12
CA THR A 20 1.68 7.33 4.43
C THR A 20 2.97 6.78 5.04
N HIS A 21 3.15 5.45 5.05
CA HIS A 21 4.40 4.84 5.53
C HIS A 21 5.61 5.37 4.76
N ARG A 22 5.53 5.45 3.42
CA ARG A 22 6.62 6.03 2.62
C ARG A 22 6.93 7.47 2.99
N HIS A 23 5.92 8.29 3.22
CA HIS A 23 6.13 9.69 3.61
C HIS A 23 6.70 9.83 5.02
N ASN A 24 6.43 8.87 5.91
CA ASN A 24 6.95 8.86 7.28
C ASN A 24 8.44 8.52 7.37
N LEU A 25 9.02 7.89 6.34
CA LEU A 25 10.46 7.66 6.22
C LEU A 25 11.27 8.96 6.14
N GLY A 26 10.64 10.08 5.76
CA GLY A 26 11.25 11.40 5.71
C GLY A 26 11.30 12.02 4.32
N ASP A 27 11.86 13.22 4.25
CA ASP A 27 11.81 14.08 3.05
C ASP A 27 12.44 13.44 1.81
N GLY A 28 13.48 12.61 2.00
CA GLY A 28 14.17 11.89 0.92
C GLY A 28 13.29 10.89 0.17
N TYR A 29 12.14 10.49 0.73
CA TYR A 29 11.27 9.45 0.16
C TYR A 29 9.90 9.98 -0.28
N LYS A 30 9.69 11.30 -0.27
CA LYS A 30 8.38 11.92 -0.60
C LYS A 30 7.96 11.76 -2.06
N THR A 31 8.89 11.61 -3.00
CA THR A 31 8.56 11.30 -4.39
C THR A 31 8.66 9.79 -4.64
N LEU A 32 7.91 9.28 -5.61
CA LEU A 32 7.94 7.87 -5.97
C LEU A 32 9.32 7.49 -6.52
N GLU A 33 9.90 8.35 -7.35
CA GLU A 33 11.22 8.19 -7.94
C GLU A 33 12.29 8.11 -6.86
N ALA A 34 12.34 9.10 -5.94
CA ALA A 34 13.36 9.12 -4.90
C ALA A 34 13.24 7.89 -4.00
N PHE A 35 12.02 7.48 -3.64
CA PHE A 35 11.84 6.25 -2.86
C PHE A 35 12.32 4.99 -3.58
N VAL A 36 11.95 4.81 -4.86
CA VAL A 36 12.38 3.64 -5.62
C VAL A 36 13.90 3.58 -5.76
N TYR A 37 14.53 4.70 -6.11
CA TYR A 37 15.98 4.75 -6.33
C TYR A 37 16.76 4.62 -5.02
N ASN A 38 16.40 5.36 -3.97
CA ASN A 38 17.10 5.30 -2.69
C ASN A 38 17.03 3.89 -2.10
N ARG A 39 15.84 3.26 -2.11
CA ARG A 39 15.69 1.89 -1.59
C ARG A 39 16.44 0.85 -2.42
N ALA A 40 16.55 1.04 -3.74
CA ALA A 40 17.36 0.15 -4.56
C ALA A 40 18.81 0.12 -4.05
N THR A 41 19.40 1.29 -3.82
CA THR A 41 20.78 1.42 -3.31
C THR A 41 20.92 0.99 -1.85
N GLU A 42 19.93 1.27 -1.00
CA GLU A 42 20.01 1.01 0.44
C GLU A 42 19.76 -0.45 0.81
N LEU A 43 18.86 -1.13 0.11
CA LEU A 43 18.31 -2.42 0.55
C LEU A 43 18.33 -3.52 -0.51
N PHE A 44 18.52 -3.18 -1.79
CA PHE A 44 18.37 -4.13 -2.90
C PHE A 44 19.57 -4.17 -3.84
N ASP A 45 20.78 -3.86 -3.37
CA ASP A 45 22.03 -3.97 -4.15
C ASP A 45 21.98 -3.28 -5.54
N ASP A 46 21.31 -2.12 -5.61
CA ASP A 46 21.03 -1.36 -6.85
C ASP A 46 20.14 -2.09 -7.88
N ASP A 47 19.54 -3.22 -7.52
CA ASP A 47 18.61 -3.96 -8.38
C ASP A 47 17.23 -3.26 -8.47
N GLN A 48 16.60 -3.45 -9.63
CA GLN A 48 15.24 -2.97 -9.86
C GLN A 48 14.21 -3.83 -9.09
N TRP A 49 13.92 -3.46 -7.84
CA TRP A 49 12.99 -4.18 -6.97
C TRP A 49 11.50 -3.88 -7.25
N ILE A 50 11.19 -2.67 -7.72
CA ILE A 50 9.85 -2.24 -8.16
C ILE A 50 9.97 -1.11 -9.19
N SER A 51 9.05 -1.01 -10.14
CA SER A 51 8.99 0.16 -11.01
C SER A 51 8.17 1.29 -10.38
N VAL A 52 8.54 2.54 -10.65
CA VAL A 52 7.79 3.75 -10.23
C VAL A 52 6.31 3.66 -10.63
N ARG A 53 6.04 3.15 -11.84
CA ARG A 53 4.66 2.94 -12.33
C ARG A 53 3.90 1.92 -11.47
N HIS A 54 4.54 0.81 -11.12
CA HIS A 54 3.90 -0.23 -10.32
C HIS A 54 3.59 0.28 -8.91
N LEU A 55 4.54 0.96 -8.26
CA LEU A 55 4.32 1.62 -6.97
C LEU A 55 3.21 2.66 -7.05
N SER A 56 3.20 3.50 -8.09
CA SER A 56 2.13 4.48 -8.32
C SER A 56 0.75 3.82 -8.39
N ASN A 57 0.63 2.70 -9.12
CA ASN A 57 -0.63 1.98 -9.22
C ASN A 57 -1.06 1.35 -7.89
N ILE A 58 -0.12 0.87 -7.08
CA ILE A 58 -0.40 0.37 -5.73
C ILE A 58 -0.92 1.51 -4.85
N GLU A 59 -0.22 2.64 -4.77
CA GLU A 59 -0.65 3.76 -3.92
C GLU A 59 -1.94 4.45 -4.40
N LEU A 60 -2.32 4.25 -5.65
CA LEU A 60 -3.60 4.70 -6.20
C LEU A 60 -4.73 3.68 -6.02
N GLY A 61 -4.45 2.50 -5.45
CA GLY A 61 -5.42 1.43 -5.28
C GLY A 61 -5.87 0.79 -6.61
N LYS A 62 -5.03 0.87 -7.65
CA LYS A 62 -5.30 0.26 -8.96
C LYS A 62 -4.80 -1.18 -9.06
N ASN A 63 -3.81 -1.53 -8.25
CA ASN A 63 -3.22 -2.86 -8.18
C ASN A 63 -3.27 -3.40 -6.75
N THR A 64 -3.67 -4.66 -6.61
CA THR A 64 -3.56 -5.41 -5.35
C THR A 64 -2.13 -5.94 -5.18
N LEU A 65 -1.68 -6.06 -3.94
CA LEU A 65 -0.39 -6.65 -3.61
C LEU A 65 -0.47 -8.18 -3.63
N THR A 66 0.52 -8.82 -4.24
CA THR A 66 0.84 -10.23 -3.94
C THR A 66 1.57 -10.30 -2.60
N ILE A 67 1.62 -11.48 -1.98
CA ILE A 67 2.34 -11.69 -0.71
C ILE A 67 3.82 -11.33 -0.86
N ASP A 68 4.48 -11.79 -1.94
CA ASP A 68 5.88 -11.46 -2.20
C ASP A 68 6.11 -9.94 -2.27
N LYS A 69 5.21 -9.20 -2.95
CA LYS A 69 5.31 -7.74 -3.03
C LYS A 69 5.00 -7.04 -1.72
N LEU A 70 4.14 -7.61 -0.88
CA LEU A 70 3.91 -7.10 0.47
C LEU A 70 5.18 -7.20 1.30
N ILE A 71 5.87 -8.35 1.27
CA ILE A 71 7.12 -8.55 2.02
C ILE A 71 8.18 -7.56 1.53
N THR A 72 8.43 -7.50 0.22
CA THR A 72 9.42 -6.55 -0.33
C THR A 72 9.08 -5.09 -0.02
N LEU A 73 7.79 -4.72 -0.04
CA LEU A 73 7.37 -3.36 0.31
C LEU A 73 7.51 -3.09 1.80
N ALA A 74 7.25 -4.05 2.67
CA ALA A 74 7.42 -3.90 4.11
C ALA A 74 8.89 -3.59 4.43
N ASP A 75 9.83 -4.35 3.85
CA ASP A 75 11.27 -4.09 3.97
C ASP A 75 11.62 -2.67 3.51
N ALA A 76 11.15 -2.28 2.32
CA ALA A 76 11.37 -0.94 1.77
C ALA A 76 10.71 0.19 2.59
N LEU A 77 9.65 -0.10 3.33
CA LEU A 77 8.95 0.85 4.18
C LEU A 77 9.50 0.87 5.61
N GLU A 78 10.48 0.03 5.95
CA GLU A 78 10.97 -0.16 7.33
C GLU A 78 9.83 -0.49 8.31
N VAL A 79 8.87 -1.30 7.86
CA VAL A 79 7.74 -1.79 8.66
C VAL A 79 7.81 -3.30 8.73
N ASP A 80 7.51 -3.90 9.89
CA ASP A 80 7.42 -5.35 9.99
C ASP A 80 6.33 -5.89 9.02
N PRO A 81 6.61 -6.93 8.22
CA PRO A 81 5.63 -7.45 7.26
C PRO A 81 4.31 -7.91 7.89
N MET A 82 4.33 -8.41 9.13
CA MET A 82 3.11 -8.82 9.85
C MET A 82 2.31 -7.60 10.29
N GLU A 83 2.95 -6.53 10.76
CA GLU A 83 2.29 -5.27 11.09
C GLU A 83 1.62 -4.66 9.85
N LEU A 84 2.33 -4.59 8.73
CA LEU A 84 1.76 -4.07 7.47
C LEU A 84 0.57 -4.93 6.99
N PHE A 85 0.69 -6.25 7.12
CA PHE A 85 -0.41 -7.16 6.79
C PHE A 85 -1.62 -6.99 7.73
N GLU A 86 -1.40 -6.80 9.03
CA GLU A 86 -2.45 -6.55 10.01
C GLU A 86 -3.22 -5.26 9.69
N GLU A 87 -2.52 -4.17 9.35
CA GLU A 87 -3.16 -2.92 8.92
C GLU A 87 -4.04 -3.11 7.69
N ILE A 88 -3.55 -3.85 6.69
CA ILE A 88 -4.32 -4.18 5.49
C ILE A 88 -5.53 -5.03 5.87
N LEU A 89 -5.36 -6.06 6.72
CA LEU A 89 -6.44 -6.95 7.17
C LEU A 89 -7.54 -6.19 7.93
N LEU A 90 -7.17 -5.20 8.75
CA LEU A 90 -8.12 -4.32 9.43
C LEU A 90 -8.96 -3.51 8.44
N ILE A 91 -8.36 -3.04 7.34
CA ILE A 91 -9.08 -2.34 6.27
C ILE A 91 -10.10 -3.26 5.59
N TYR A 92 -9.74 -4.51 5.31
CA TYR A 92 -10.67 -5.51 4.77
C TYR A 92 -11.86 -5.74 5.71
N ARG A 93 -11.60 -6.00 6.99
CA ARG A 93 -12.65 -6.27 7.99
C ARG A 93 -13.56 -5.08 8.26
N GLN A 94 -13.04 -3.85 8.22
CA GLN A 94 -13.85 -2.64 8.37
C GLN A 94 -14.85 -2.52 7.22
N GLN A 95 -14.40 -2.78 5.98
CA GLN A 95 -15.29 -2.73 4.82
C GLN A 95 -16.39 -3.79 4.88
N GLU A 96 -16.10 -5.00 5.36
CA GLU A 96 -17.10 -6.05 5.58
C GLU A 96 -18.17 -5.61 6.60
N LYS A 97 -17.76 -4.98 7.71
CA LYS A 97 -18.70 -4.41 8.68
C LYS A 97 -19.56 -3.28 8.09
N ASP A 98 -18.97 -2.44 7.25
CA ASP A 98 -19.70 -1.35 6.56
C ASP A 98 -20.69 -1.87 5.50
N LEU A 99 -20.48 -3.10 5.02
CA LEU A 99 -21.39 -3.82 4.12
C LEU A 99 -22.56 -4.48 4.87
N ASP A 100 -22.31 -4.96 6.09
CA ASP A 100 -23.29 -5.64 6.95
C ASP A 100 -24.18 -4.68 7.75
N LEU A 101 -23.88 -3.39 7.77
CA LEU A 101 -24.76 -2.37 8.37
C LEU A 101 -26.00 -2.13 7.49
N PRO A 102 -27.22 -2.08 8.07
CA PRO A 102 -28.42 -1.71 7.35
C PRO A 102 -28.21 -0.34 6.68
N LYS A 103 -28.53 -0.23 5.39
CA LYS A 103 -28.32 1.01 4.62
C LYS A 103 -29.38 2.09 4.87
N ASP A 104 -30.22 1.92 5.89
CA ASP A 104 -31.35 2.79 6.18
C ASP A 104 -31.33 3.28 7.65
N ILE A 105 -30.80 4.49 7.85
CA ILE A 105 -31.40 5.54 8.71
C ILE A 105 -31.25 6.87 7.96
#